data_AF-A0A1I2VMR0-F1
#
_entry.id   AF-A0A1I2VMR0-F1
#
_cell.length_a   1.000
_cell.length_b   1.000
_cell.length_c   1.000
_cell.angle_alpha   90.00
_cell.angle_beta   90.00
_cell.angle_gamma   90.00
#
_symmetry.space_group_name_H-M   'P 1'
#
loop_
_entity.id
_entity.type
_entity.pdbx_description
1 polymer ?
#
loop_
_entity_poly.entity_id
_entity_poly.type
_entity_poly.pdbx_seq_one_letter_code
_entity_poly.pdbx_strand_id
1 'polypeptide(L)'
;MPRHSITVTAYHSNNTVCPSEHQHTRSGKPLTEGCTGRNHFISTCSCTTWTSNRSSTKNYAIAQGRHHRVAQQQAESPAPSKGPAVLRELLRLDADD
;
A
#
# COMPACT_ATOMS: atom_id res chain seq x y z
N MET A 1 10.49 -16.01 -1.96
CA MET A 1 10.15 -14.57 -2.00
C MET A 1 9.46 -14.23 -0.69
N PRO A 2 9.95 -13.24 0.08
CA PRO A 2 9.26 -12.79 1.27
C PRO A 2 7.87 -12.27 0.87
N ARG A 3 6.81 -12.80 1.48
CA ARG A 3 5.46 -12.30 1.24
C ARG A 3 5.33 -10.91 1.85
N HIS A 4 5.26 -9.87 1.02
CA HIS A 4 4.99 -8.49 1.43
C HIS A 4 3.52 -8.32 1.84
N SER A 5 3.20 -8.68 3.08
CA SER A 5 1.91 -8.35 3.71
C SER A 5 1.99 -6.96 4.32
N ILE A 6 0.88 -6.24 4.26
CA ILE A 6 0.77 -4.88 4.80
C ILE A 6 -0.22 -4.92 5.96
N THR A 7 0.20 -4.39 7.10
CA THR A 7 -0.65 -4.16 8.27
C THR A 7 -0.86 -2.67 8.43
N VAL A 8 -2.10 -2.24 8.61
CA VAL A 8 -2.43 -0.83 8.89
C VAL A 8 -2.84 -0.71 10.35
N THR A 9 -2.04 -0.01 11.13
CA THR A 9 -2.25 0.21 12.55
C THR A 9 -2.80 1.62 12.76
N ALA A 10 -3.90 1.71 13.51
CA ALA A 10 -4.47 2.98 13.92
C ALA A 10 -3.90 3.40 15.27
N TYR A 11 -3.67 4.69 15.46
CA TYR A 11 -3.11 5.25 16.69
C TYR A 11 -4.00 6.37 17.22
N HIS A 12 -4.05 6.46 18.56
CA HIS A 12 -4.61 7.57 19.29
C HIS A 12 -3.68 8.79 19.28
N SER A 13 -4.17 9.94 19.74
CA SER A 13 -3.37 11.18 19.83
C SER A 13 -2.18 11.07 20.79
N ASN A 14 -2.29 10.24 21.82
CA ASN A 14 -1.20 9.92 22.76
C ASN A 14 -0.24 8.84 22.22
N ASN A 15 -0.26 8.57 20.91
CA ASN A 15 0.59 7.57 20.25
C ASN A 15 0.40 6.11 20.70
N THR A 16 -0.68 5.80 21.44
CA THR A 16 -1.04 4.41 21.74
C THR A 16 -1.78 3.77 20.58
N VAL A 17 -1.61 2.45 20.39
CA VAL A 17 -2.31 1.70 19.34
C VAL A 17 -3.79 1.65 19.69
N CYS A 18 -4.64 1.96 18.71
CA CYS A 18 -6.08 1.77 18.81
C CYS A 18 -6.41 0.29 18.50
N PRO A 19 -6.90 -0.48 19.47
CA PRO A 19 -7.27 -1.88 19.30
C PRO A 19 -8.29 -2.08 18.18
N SER A 20 -8.21 -3.23 17.50
CA SER A 20 -9.21 -3.61 16.48
C SER A 20 -10.61 -3.84 17.06
N GLU A 21 -10.69 -4.15 18.36
CA GLU A 21 -11.94 -4.35 19.09
C GLU A 21 -12.71 -3.04 19.31
N HIS A 22 -12.06 -1.89 19.18
CA HIS A 22 -12.75 -0.61 19.27
C HIS A 22 -13.74 -0.47 18.11
N GLN A 23 -15.02 -0.44 18.45
CA GLN A 23 -16.07 -0.20 17.47
C GLN A 23 -16.10 1.29 17.12
N HIS A 24 -16.34 1.56 15.85
CA HIS A 24 -16.45 2.92 15.33
C HIS A 24 -17.68 3.02 14.44
N THR A 25 -18.32 4.18 14.44
CA THR A 25 -19.35 4.50 13.46
C THR A 25 -18.77 4.54 12.05
N ARG A 26 -19.64 4.57 11.03
CA ARG A 26 -19.24 4.78 9.63
C ARG A 26 -18.50 6.12 9.42
N SER A 27 -18.82 7.14 10.22
CA SER A 27 -18.12 8.43 10.24
C SER A 27 -16.81 8.41 11.04
N GLY A 28 -16.46 7.28 11.64
CA GLY A 28 -15.20 7.06 12.35
C GLY A 28 -15.20 7.51 13.82
N LYS A 29 -16.36 7.89 14.37
CA LYS A 29 -16.49 8.20 15.81
C LYS A 29 -16.38 6.92 16.63
N PRO A 30 -15.62 6.92 17.74
CA PRO A 30 -15.53 5.75 18.61
C PRO A 30 -16.87 5.49 19.32
N LEU A 31 -17.21 4.21 19.48
CA LEU A 31 -18.36 3.73 20.23
C LEU A 31 -17.97 3.08 21.57
N THR A 32 -16.69 2.78 21.74
CA THR A 32 -16.13 2.24 22.98
C THR A 32 -15.92 3.36 24.00
N GLU A 33 -16.43 3.18 25.22
CA GLU A 33 -16.18 4.11 26.33
C GLU A 33 -14.68 4.26 26.60
N GLY A 34 -14.23 5.48 26.89
CA GLY A 34 -12.81 5.79 27.11
C GLY A 34 -11.94 5.85 25.85
N CYS A 35 -12.47 5.50 24.67
CA CYS A 35 -11.72 5.63 23.42
C CYS A 35 -11.73 7.09 22.92
N THR A 36 -10.55 7.70 22.81
CA THR A 36 -10.38 9.08 22.33
C THR A 36 -10.48 9.23 20.81
N GLY A 37 -10.66 8.10 20.10
CA GLY A 37 -10.73 8.04 18.65
C GLY A 37 -9.35 7.89 17.99
N ARG A 38 -9.38 7.67 16.68
CA ARG A 38 -8.17 7.44 15.86
C ARG A 38 -7.65 8.78 15.36
N ASN A 39 -6.39 9.08 15.65
CA ASN A 39 -5.73 10.32 15.24
C ASN A 39 -4.95 10.13 13.93
N HIS A 40 -4.20 9.04 13.81
CA HIS A 40 -3.43 8.74 12.60
C HIS A 40 -3.30 7.24 12.36
N PHE A 41 -2.83 6.90 11.16
CA PHE A 41 -2.65 5.54 10.68
C PHE A 41 -1.23 5.38 10.15
N ILE A 42 -0.64 4.20 10.40
CA ILE A 42 0.68 3.83 9.91
C ILE A 42 0.56 2.46 9.25
N SER A 43 1.17 2.31 8.08
CA SER A 43 1.27 1.04 7.37
C SER A 43 2.65 0.45 7.58
N THR A 44 2.72 -0.80 8.02
CA THR A 44 3.97 -1.56 8.17
C THR A 44 3.97 -2.74 7.21
N CYS A 45 5.14 -3.07 6.66
CA CYS A 45 5.29 -4.28 5.85
C CYS A 45 6.00 -5.38 6.64
N SER A 46 5.58 -6.63 6.44
CA SER A 46 6.25 -7.83 6.97
C SER A 46 7.72 -7.97 6.54
N CYS A 47 8.17 -7.24 5.51
CA CYS A 47 9.57 -7.22 5.11
C CYS A 47 10.48 -6.48 6.12
N THR A 48 9.92 -5.81 7.13
CA THR A 48 10.61 -5.05 8.20
C THR A 48 11.45 -3.85 7.75
N THR A 49 11.72 -3.72 6.45
CA THR A 49 12.51 -2.62 5.86
C THR A 49 11.67 -1.39 5.51
N TRP A 50 10.35 -1.44 5.67
CA TRP A 50 9.46 -0.35 5.27
C TRP A 50 8.33 -0.11 6.27
N THR A 51 8.12 1.16 6.58
CA THR A 51 6.97 1.70 7.31
C THR A 51 6.58 3.01 6.65
N SER A 52 5.28 3.29 6.54
CA SER A 52 4.80 4.53 5.94
C SER A 52 4.94 5.72 6.89
N ASN A 53 4.90 6.92 6.34
CA ASN A 53 4.64 8.12 7.12
C ASN A 53 3.23 8.06 7.75
N ARG A 54 3.03 8.85 8.82
CA ARG A 54 1.73 9.00 9.47
C ARG A 54 0.71 9.56 8.48
N SER A 55 -0.45 8.93 8.43
CA SER A 55 -1.56 9.33 7.56
C SER A 55 -2.78 9.70 8.39
N SER A 56 -3.50 10.77 8.03
CA SER A 56 -4.73 11.16 8.71
C SER A 56 -5.92 10.25 8.38
N THR A 57 -5.84 9.48 7.28
CA THR A 57 -6.92 8.57 6.86
C THR A 57 -6.42 7.15 6.65
N LYS A 58 -7.28 6.18 6.99
CA LYS A 58 -7.00 4.75 6.81
C LYS A 58 -6.77 4.41 5.34
N ASN A 59 -7.57 4.96 4.43
CA ASN A 59 -7.48 4.68 2.99
C ASN A 59 -6.15 5.12 2.40
N TYR A 60 -5.63 6.28 2.83
CA TYR A 60 -4.33 6.75 2.35
C TYR A 60 -3.18 5.86 2.84
N ALA A 61 -3.21 5.44 4.11
CA ALA A 61 -2.25 4.47 4.63
C ALA A 61 -2.29 3.14 3.86
N ILE A 62 -3.49 2.62 3.55
CA ILE A 62 -3.67 1.42 2.72
C ILE A 62 -3.05 1.62 1.34
N ALA A 63 -3.29 2.77 0.70
CA ALA A 63 -2.74 3.09 -0.61
C ALA A 63 -1.21 3.09 -0.58
N GLN A 64 -0.58 3.73 0.41
CA GLN A 64 0.88 3.72 0.58
C GLN A 64 1.44 2.28 0.68
N GLY A 65 0.79 1.42 1.47
CA GLY A 65 1.20 0.01 1.58
C GLY A 65 1.02 -0.77 0.27
N ARG A 66 -0.04 -0.48 -0.50
CA ARG A 66 -0.23 -1.07 -1.83
C ARG A 66 0.88 -0.62 -2.79
N HIS A 67 1.23 0.66 -2.80
CA HIS A 67 2.32 1.18 -3.63
C HIS A 67 3.65 0.51 -3.29
N HIS A 68 3.96 0.36 -2.00
CA HIS A 68 5.14 -0.39 -1.57
C HIS A 68 5.13 -1.82 -2.12
N ARG A 69 4.02 -2.55 -1.93
CA ARG A 69 3.90 -3.94 -2.41
C ARG A 69 4.13 -4.06 -3.92
N VAL A 70 3.54 -3.16 -4.72
CA VAL A 70 3.70 -3.17 -6.18
C VAL A 70 5.15 -2.87 -6.56
N ALA A 71 5.80 -1.91 -5.90
CA ALA A 71 7.20 -1.57 -6.17
C ALA A 71 8.15 -2.75 -5.88
N GLN A 72 7.89 -3.52 -4.82
CA GLN A 72 8.70 -4.71 -4.51
C GLN A 72 8.48 -5.83 -5.54
N GLN A 73 7.24 -6.05 -5.98
CA GLN A 73 6.95 -7.01 -7.06
C GLN A 73 7.65 -6.66 -8.39
N GLN A 74 7.74 -5.37 -8.71
CA GLN A 74 8.45 -4.88 -9.90
C GLN A 74 9.97 -4.99 -9.77
N ALA A 75 10.52 -4.77 -8.58
CA ALA A 75 11.96 -4.89 -8.32
C ALA A 75 12.44 -6.35 -8.31
N GLU A 76 11.61 -7.29 -7.85
CA GLU A 76 11.91 -8.73 -7.86
C GLU A 76 11.65 -9.40 -9.23
N SER A 77 10.84 -8.78 -10.09
CA SER A 77 10.71 -9.24 -11.47
C SER A 77 11.96 -8.79 -12.23
N PRO A 78 12.79 -9.71 -12.77
CA PRO A 78 13.88 -9.29 -13.64
C PRO A 78 13.24 -8.49 -14.78
N ALA A 79 13.72 -7.26 -14.99
CA ALA A 79 13.25 -6.40 -16.05
C ALA A 79 13.13 -7.21 -17.37
N PRO A 80 12.09 -7.03 -18.19
CA PRO A 80 12.19 -7.43 -19.58
C PRO A 80 13.34 -6.61 -20.18
N SER A 81 14.51 -7.22 -20.24
CA SER A 81 15.70 -6.69 -20.88
C SER A 81 15.37 -6.47 -22.36
N LYS A 82 15.18 -5.20 -22.76
CA LYS A 82 15.02 -4.69 -24.15
C LYS A 82 13.84 -5.35 -24.90
N GLY A 83 12.70 -4.75 -25.22
CA GLY A 83 12.33 -3.39 -25.65
C GLY A 83 11.19 -3.57 -26.69
N PRO A 84 10.36 -2.56 -27.04
CA PRO A 84 9.33 -2.72 -28.08
C PRO A 84 9.90 -2.60 -29.51
N ALA A 85 11.19 -2.88 -29.71
CA ALA A 85 11.82 -2.82 -31.03
C ALA A 85 11.34 -3.97 -31.95
N VAL A 86 11.12 -5.16 -31.40
CA VAL A 86 10.69 -6.35 -32.15
C VAL A 86 9.28 -6.19 -32.73
N LEU A 87 8.41 -5.41 -32.08
CA LEU A 87 7.03 -5.17 -32.52
C LEU A 87 6.94 -4.17 -33.68
N ARG A 88 7.95 -3.32 -33.90
CA ARG A 88 7.98 -2.36 -35.02
C ARG A 88 8.53 -2.94 -36.32
N GLU A 89 9.32 -4.02 -36.25
CA GLU A 89 9.78 -4.75 -37.43
C GLU A 89 8.73 -5.73 -37.96
N LEU A 90 7.95 -6.37 -37.07
CA LEU A 90 6.87 -7.30 -37.47
C LEU A 90 5.64 -6.61 -38.10
N LEU A 91 5.49 -5.28 -37.93
CA LEU A 91 4.36 -4.51 -38.49
C LEU A 91 4.64 -3.85 -39.85
N ARG A 92 5.78 -4.16 -40.51
CA ARG A 92 6.16 -3.54 -41.80
C ARG A 92 6.06 -4.46 -43.04
N LEU A 93 5.31 -5.55 -42.97
CA LEU A 93 4.85 -6.32 -44.14
C LEU A 93 3.33 -6.06 -44.27
N ASP A 94 2.73 -5.49 -45.31
CA ASP A 94 3.06 -5.27 -46.72
C ASP A 94 2.41 -3.95 -47.15
N ALA A 95 3.14 -3.11 -47.89
CA ALA A 95 2.56 -2.05 -48.70
C ALA A 95 3.49 -1.78 -49.90
N ASP A 96 3.46 -2.66 -50.90
CA ASP A 96 3.80 -2.34 -52.30
C ASP A 96 3.27 -3.45 -53.25
N ASP A 97 2.10 -3.20 -53.86
CA ASP A 97 1.76 -3.28 -55.30
C ASP A 97 0.25 -3.07 -55.50
#